data_AF-A0AAD6QLV4-F1
#
_entry.id   AF-A0AAD6QLV4-F1
#
_cell.length_a   1.000
_cell.length_b   1.000
_cell.length_c   1.000
_cell.angle_alpha   90.00
_cell.angle_beta   90.00
_cell.angle_gamma   90.00
#
_symmetry.space_group_name_H-M   'P 1'
#
loop_
_entity.id
_entity.type
_entity.pdbx_description
1 polymer ?
#
loop_
_entity_poly.entity_id
_entity_poly.type
_entity_poly.pdbx_seq_one_letter_code
_entity_poly.pdbx_strand_id
1 'polypeptide(L)'
;MATCVSPYCTLGDSRQPMGMLSVVGARMRVSTGNHLGTGRFGSLKMTESKSKSNKLPQCISKIPRQYHDSSSKDPFLNLHPEVSMLRVRGEEGNSKVTTTAPARNGSSPSNHNEANIKVVGVGGGGSNAVNRMIESSMKGVEFWVVNTDVQSMSMSPVFPENRLQIGQDLTRGLGAGGNPEIGMNAAKESKQAIEEAVYGADMVFVTAGMGGGTGTGGAPIISGVAKSLGILTVGIVTTPFSFEGRRRAVQAQEGIAALRDNVDTLIVIPNDRLLTAVSQTTPVTEAFNLADDILRQGVRGISDIITVPGLVNVDFADVRAIMANAGSSLMGIGIATGKARARDAALNAIQSPLLDIGIERATGIVWNITGGSDLTLFEVNAAAEVIYDLVDPTANLIFGAVIDPSLSGQVSITLIATGFKRQEENEGRPFQLQSKSRQVS
;
A
#
# COMPACT_ATOMS: atom_id res chain seq x y z
N MET A 1 -61.44 40.70 26.05
CA MET A 1 -60.55 41.18 24.98
C MET A 1 -60.09 39.95 24.20
N ALA A 2 -60.98 39.46 23.33
CA ALA A 2 -60.86 39.49 21.86
C ALA A 2 -59.82 38.46 21.35
N THR A 3 -60.19 37.21 20.98
CA THR A 3 -60.79 36.74 19.69
C THR A 3 -59.90 37.08 18.48
N CYS A 4 -59.60 36.25 17.48
CA CYS A 4 -60.24 35.07 16.89
C CYS A 4 -59.21 34.49 15.85
N VAL A 5 -59.02 33.17 15.72
CA VAL A 5 -59.67 32.24 14.75
C VAL A 5 -58.92 32.09 13.40
N SER A 6 -58.64 30.81 13.07
CA SER A 6 -58.33 30.17 11.76
C SER A 6 -59.50 30.41 10.75
N PRO A 7 -59.77 29.71 9.60
CA PRO A 7 -59.11 28.57 8.96
C PRO A 7 -59.09 28.54 7.39
N TYR A 8 -58.40 27.52 6.85
CA TYR A 8 -58.66 26.63 5.68
C TYR A 8 -59.09 27.10 4.26
N CYS A 9 -58.79 26.18 3.31
CA CYS A 9 -59.38 25.87 1.99
C CYS A 9 -58.60 26.37 0.74
N THR A 10 -57.81 25.53 0.04
CA THR A 10 -58.08 24.45 -0.95
C THR A 10 -58.37 24.91 -2.40
N LEU A 11 -57.52 24.41 -3.31
CA LEU A 11 -57.70 23.97 -4.71
C LEU A 11 -58.47 24.85 -5.71
N GLY A 12 -57.86 25.07 -6.88
CA GLY A 12 -58.55 25.58 -8.06
C GLY A 12 -57.64 25.70 -9.27
N ASP A 13 -57.68 24.68 -10.12
CA ASP A 13 -56.96 24.51 -11.37
C ASP A 13 -57.41 25.49 -12.48
N SER A 14 -56.58 25.58 -13.51
CA SER A 14 -56.90 25.90 -14.92
C SER A 14 -56.74 27.34 -15.46
N ARG A 15 -55.93 27.38 -16.53
CA ARG A 15 -56.07 28.16 -17.78
C ARG A 15 -55.65 29.65 -17.81
N GLN A 16 -54.45 29.82 -18.38
CA GLN A 16 -54.03 30.90 -19.30
C GLN A 16 -55.11 31.28 -20.35
N PRO A 17 -55.11 32.50 -20.97
CA PRO A 17 -54.00 32.90 -21.87
C PRO A 17 -53.77 34.41 -22.17
N MET A 18 -52.72 34.63 -22.99
CA MET A 18 -52.41 35.80 -23.86
C MET A 18 -51.94 37.10 -23.17
N GLY A 19 -50.87 37.77 -23.57
CA GLY A 19 -49.93 37.60 -24.68
C GLY A 19 -49.23 38.94 -24.96
N MET A 20 -47.93 38.95 -25.25
CA MET A 20 -47.40 39.74 -26.36
C MET A 20 -46.05 39.22 -26.83
N LEU A 21 -45.88 39.36 -28.13
CA LEU A 21 -45.07 38.60 -29.05
C LEU A 21 -43.90 39.47 -29.54
N SER A 22 -42.71 38.89 -29.71
CA SER A 22 -41.91 38.94 -30.95
C SER A 22 -40.58 38.19 -30.71
N VAL A 23 -40.29 37.01 -31.31
CA VAL A 23 -40.12 36.66 -32.74
C VAL A 23 -38.80 37.27 -33.23
N VAL A 24 -37.80 36.54 -33.72
CA VAL A 24 -37.72 35.44 -34.73
C VAL A 24 -36.47 34.62 -34.35
N GLY A 25 -36.47 33.28 -34.23
CA GLY A 25 -36.71 32.28 -35.27
C GLY A 25 -35.35 31.78 -35.80
N ALA A 26 -35.14 30.53 -36.17
CA ALA A 26 -35.95 29.33 -36.08
C ALA A 26 -34.97 28.13 -36.10
N ARG A 27 -35.39 27.08 -35.40
CA ARG A 27 -34.86 25.72 -35.47
C ARG A 27 -35.12 25.10 -36.84
N MET A 28 -34.41 24.04 -37.18
CA MET A 28 -35.06 22.89 -37.80
C MET A 28 -34.74 21.57 -37.08
N ARG A 29 -35.80 20.78 -36.92
CA ARG A 29 -35.90 19.45 -36.30
C ARG A 29 -35.90 18.38 -37.41
N VAL A 30 -35.38 17.20 -37.06
CA VAL A 30 -35.95 15.84 -37.25
C VAL A 30 -36.64 15.51 -38.59
N SER A 31 -36.16 14.46 -39.29
CA SER A 31 -36.88 13.17 -39.45
C SER A 31 -36.16 12.18 -40.36
N THR A 32 -36.42 10.91 -40.06
CA THR A 32 -36.20 9.60 -40.72
C THR A 32 -36.18 9.50 -42.26
N GLY A 33 -35.46 8.50 -42.78
CA GLY A 33 -35.74 7.87 -44.09
C GLY A 33 -34.56 7.16 -44.80
N ASN A 34 -34.64 5.83 -44.91
CA ASN A 34 -33.93 4.82 -45.74
C ASN A 34 -33.04 5.27 -46.92
N HIS A 35 -31.86 4.62 -47.12
CA HIS A 35 -31.65 3.54 -48.12
C HIS A 35 -30.17 3.08 -48.24
N LEU A 36 -30.04 1.85 -48.75
CA LEU A 36 -28.87 1.03 -49.14
C LEU A 36 -27.64 1.78 -49.68
N GLY A 37 -26.46 1.18 -49.50
CA GLY A 37 -25.34 1.42 -50.42
C GLY A 37 -23.97 0.95 -49.94
N THR A 38 -23.59 -0.24 -50.39
CA THR A 38 -22.21 -0.78 -50.47
C THR A 38 -21.17 0.25 -50.95
N GLY A 39 -19.93 0.19 -50.47
CA GLY A 39 -18.83 0.82 -51.23
C GLY A 39 -17.53 1.05 -50.47
N ARG A 40 -16.50 0.31 -50.88
CA ARG A 40 -15.07 0.46 -50.58
C ARG A 40 -14.61 1.93 -50.66
N PHE A 41 -13.79 2.37 -49.70
CA PHE A 41 -12.97 3.58 -49.85
C PHE A 41 -11.52 3.22 -50.19
N GLY A 42 -11.12 3.68 -51.37
CA GLY A 42 -9.75 3.77 -51.82
C GLY A 42 -9.12 5.12 -51.43
N SER A 43 -7.79 5.05 -51.37
CA SER A 43 -6.80 6.12 -51.28
C SER A 43 -7.02 7.29 -52.25
N LEU A 44 -6.74 8.53 -51.82
CA LEU A 44 -5.71 9.41 -52.42
C LEU A 44 -5.72 10.85 -51.84
N LYS A 45 -4.52 11.26 -51.41
CA LYS A 45 -3.83 12.58 -51.56
C LYS A 45 -4.59 13.90 -51.36
N MET A 46 -3.98 14.79 -50.57
CA MET A 46 -3.64 16.16 -51.00
C MET A 46 -2.32 16.64 -50.37
N THR A 47 -1.38 17.05 -51.23
CA THR A 47 -0.33 18.07 -51.02
C THR A 47 -0.99 19.46 -51.03
N GLU A 48 -0.51 20.59 -50.50
CA GLU A 48 0.82 21.23 -50.41
C GLU A 48 0.61 22.47 -49.48
N SER A 49 1.57 23.01 -48.71
CA SER A 49 2.47 24.07 -49.20
C SER A 49 3.30 24.71 -48.07
N LYS A 50 4.58 24.99 -48.38
CA LYS A 50 5.48 26.13 -47.98
C LYS A 50 5.75 26.36 -46.47
N SER A 51 6.95 26.71 -45.97
CA SER A 51 8.27 27.03 -46.53
C SER A 51 9.28 27.30 -45.38
N LYS A 52 10.55 26.86 -45.53
CA LYS A 52 11.88 27.44 -45.11
C LYS A 52 12.05 27.98 -43.66
N SER A 53 13.18 27.91 -42.94
CA SER A 53 14.58 27.45 -43.10
C SER A 53 15.23 27.52 -41.70
N ASN A 54 16.08 26.59 -41.24
CA ASN A 54 17.56 26.61 -41.28
C ASN A 54 18.02 25.32 -40.53
N LYS A 55 18.68 24.31 -41.12
CA LYS A 55 20.12 24.14 -41.46
C LYS A 55 21.07 24.58 -40.32
N LEU A 56 22.07 23.86 -39.82
CA LEU A 56 22.70 22.49 -39.85
C LEU A 56 23.98 22.66 -38.93
N PRO A 57 24.93 21.72 -38.73
CA PRO A 57 24.94 20.25 -38.69
C PRO A 57 25.73 19.62 -37.49
N GLN A 58 25.65 18.29 -37.38
CA GLN A 58 26.70 17.43 -36.79
C GLN A 58 27.88 17.25 -37.77
N CYS A 59 29.11 17.07 -37.28
CA CYS A 59 30.02 16.05 -37.81
C CYS A 59 31.27 15.80 -36.93
N ILE A 60 31.77 14.57 -37.10
CA ILE A 60 32.81 13.80 -36.41
C ILE A 60 34.23 14.35 -36.62
N SER A 61 35.13 14.24 -35.61
CA SER A 61 36.39 13.47 -35.70
C SER A 61 37.52 13.90 -34.72
N LYS A 62 38.23 12.86 -34.23
CA LYS A 62 39.67 12.77 -33.85
C LYS A 62 40.18 13.32 -32.51
N ILE A 63 40.79 12.38 -31.77
CA ILE A 63 41.71 12.51 -30.62
C ILE A 63 43.06 13.07 -31.11
N PRO A 64 43.81 13.81 -30.27
CA PRO A 64 45.03 13.23 -29.68
C PRO A 64 45.14 13.43 -28.16
N ARG A 65 45.70 12.42 -27.48
CA ARG A 65 46.17 12.47 -26.10
C ARG A 65 47.29 13.51 -25.95
N GLN A 66 47.31 14.24 -24.84
CA GLN A 66 48.56 14.65 -24.20
C GLN A 66 48.38 14.77 -22.68
N TYR A 67 49.33 14.16 -21.99
CA TYR A 67 49.51 14.11 -20.54
C TYR A 67 49.73 15.51 -19.95
N HIS A 68 49.16 15.76 -18.78
CA HIS A 68 49.76 16.67 -17.82
C HIS A 68 49.66 16.07 -16.41
N ASP A 69 50.85 15.80 -15.90
CA ASP A 69 51.18 15.40 -14.54
C ASP A 69 51.18 16.66 -13.67
N SER A 70 50.46 16.65 -12.56
CA SER A 70 50.61 17.68 -11.52
C SER A 70 50.31 17.09 -10.15
N SER A 71 51.41 16.82 -9.44
CA SER A 71 51.44 16.46 -8.03
C SER A 71 50.85 17.59 -7.16
N SER A 72 49.86 17.28 -6.33
CA SER A 72 49.57 18.06 -5.12
C SER A 72 49.87 17.19 -3.90
N LYS A 73 50.87 17.64 -3.14
CA LYS A 73 51.27 17.08 -1.85
C LYS A 73 50.28 17.54 -0.78
N ASP A 74 49.58 16.63 -0.15
CA ASP A 74 48.93 16.88 1.15
C ASP A 74 49.76 16.18 2.25
N PRO A 75 50.32 16.92 3.22
CA PRO A 75 51.17 16.35 4.27
C PRO A 75 50.35 16.13 5.55
N PHE A 76 49.50 15.11 5.61
CA PHE A 76 48.76 14.80 6.85
C PHE A 76 48.42 13.32 7.05
N LEU A 77 49.30 12.40 6.66
CA LEU A 77 49.18 10.98 7.07
C LEU A 77 50.58 10.38 7.25
N ASN A 78 51.13 10.46 8.46
CA ASN A 78 52.25 9.63 8.91
C ASN A 78 52.28 9.61 10.44
N LEU A 79 51.56 8.68 11.06
CA LEU A 79 51.82 8.19 12.42
C LEU A 79 50.98 6.91 12.68
N HIS A 80 51.50 5.75 12.25
CA HIS A 80 51.76 4.58 13.10
C HIS A 80 52.21 3.36 12.27
N PRO A 81 53.25 2.62 12.71
CA PRO A 81 53.74 1.42 12.03
C PRO A 81 53.12 0.16 12.65
N GLU A 82 52.48 -0.65 11.80
CA GLU A 82 52.09 -2.07 11.94
C GLU A 82 50.87 -2.21 11.01
N VAL A 83 50.99 -2.73 9.79
CA VAL A 83 51.00 -4.16 9.50
C VAL A 83 51.79 -4.41 8.22
N SER A 84 53.00 -4.96 8.33
CA SER A 84 53.67 -5.69 7.26
C SER A 84 53.53 -7.17 7.59
N MET A 85 52.59 -7.88 6.95
CA MET A 85 52.66 -9.33 6.75
C MET A 85 51.78 -9.72 5.56
N LEU A 86 52.29 -10.68 4.78
CA LEU A 86 51.72 -11.30 3.56
C LEU A 86 52.09 -10.64 2.23
N ARG A 87 53.40 -10.61 1.95
CA ARG A 87 53.92 -10.82 0.59
C ARG A 87 53.79 -12.31 0.25
N VAL A 88 52.92 -12.65 -0.70
CA VAL A 88 52.95 -13.95 -1.39
C VAL A 88 53.70 -13.78 -2.69
N ARG A 89 54.63 -14.72 -2.92
CA ARG A 89 55.54 -14.86 -4.07
C ARG A 89 55.05 -16.07 -4.89
N GLY A 90 55.03 -15.94 -6.22
CA GLY A 90 54.78 -17.03 -7.18
C GLY A 90 54.45 -16.43 -8.55
N GLU A 91 55.45 -16.17 -9.40
CA GLU A 91 56.00 -17.05 -10.45
C GLU A 91 55.17 -17.07 -11.74
N GLU A 92 55.77 -16.50 -12.79
CA GLU A 92 55.32 -16.56 -14.19
C GLU A 92 55.70 -17.90 -14.82
N GLY A 93 54.73 -18.53 -15.49
CA GLY A 93 54.92 -19.76 -16.27
C GLY A 93 53.90 -19.85 -17.40
N ASN A 94 54.37 -19.64 -18.62
CA ASN A 94 53.64 -19.61 -19.88
C ASN A 94 53.16 -21.01 -20.32
N SER A 95 51.91 -21.17 -20.78
CA SER A 95 51.52 -22.16 -21.81
C SER A 95 50.11 -21.91 -22.36
N LYS A 96 50.04 -21.62 -23.67
CA LYS A 96 48.85 -21.59 -24.53
C LYS A 96 48.12 -22.94 -24.54
N VAL A 97 46.81 -22.93 -24.32
CA VAL A 97 45.87 -23.85 -25.00
C VAL A 97 44.61 -23.06 -25.39
N THR A 98 44.33 -23.07 -26.69
CA THR A 98 43.15 -22.51 -27.34
C THR A 98 41.98 -23.47 -27.19
N THR A 99 40.85 -23.04 -26.63
CA THR A 99 39.54 -23.65 -26.94
C THR A 99 38.43 -22.61 -26.83
N THR A 100 37.59 -22.62 -27.85
CA THR A 100 36.47 -21.75 -28.22
C THR A 100 35.24 -21.87 -27.32
N ALA A 101 34.66 -20.76 -26.85
CA ALA A 101 33.22 -20.57 -26.54
C ALA A 101 32.91 -19.10 -26.16
N PRO A 102 31.68 -18.59 -26.41
CA PRO A 102 31.40 -17.16 -26.44
C PRO A 102 31.26 -16.54 -25.04
N ALA A 103 31.53 -15.24 -24.97
CA ALA A 103 31.37 -14.40 -23.80
C ALA A 103 29.96 -14.54 -23.21
N ARG A 104 29.85 -15.16 -22.03
CA ARG A 104 28.71 -14.95 -21.13
C ARG A 104 28.94 -13.62 -20.43
N ASN A 105 27.95 -12.74 -20.58
CA ASN A 105 27.82 -11.49 -19.86
C ASN A 105 28.19 -11.70 -18.39
N GLY A 106 29.03 -10.79 -17.88
CA GLY A 106 29.38 -10.74 -16.47
C GLY A 106 28.11 -10.72 -15.64
N SER A 107 27.93 -11.77 -14.83
CA SER A 107 27.08 -11.70 -13.67
C SER A 107 27.63 -10.59 -12.78
N SER A 108 26.90 -9.48 -12.71
CA SER A 108 27.02 -8.53 -11.61
C SER A 108 27.04 -9.34 -10.30
N PRO A 109 27.84 -8.95 -9.29
CA PRO A 109 27.84 -9.66 -8.03
C PRO A 109 26.40 -9.67 -7.50
N SER A 110 25.86 -10.85 -7.26
CA SER A 110 24.57 -11.03 -6.61
C SER A 110 24.63 -10.34 -5.25
N ASN A 111 23.82 -9.29 -5.08
CA ASN A 111 23.57 -8.67 -3.80
C ASN A 111 22.90 -9.71 -2.89
N HIS A 112 23.69 -10.47 -2.15
CA HIS A 112 23.22 -11.53 -1.25
C HIS A 112 22.53 -11.02 0.03
N ASN A 113 22.04 -9.77 0.06
CA ASN A 113 21.59 -9.11 1.29
C ASN A 113 20.25 -8.36 1.19
N GLU A 114 19.55 -8.40 0.06
CA GLU A 114 18.26 -7.70 -0.06
C GLU A 114 17.12 -8.70 0.11
N ALA A 115 16.32 -8.53 1.16
CA ALA A 115 15.17 -9.39 1.42
C ALA A 115 14.15 -9.25 0.29
N ASN A 116 13.67 -10.37 -0.24
CA ASN A 116 12.66 -10.36 -1.29
C ASN A 116 11.27 -10.14 -0.69
N ILE A 117 10.73 -8.94 -0.87
CA ILE A 117 9.42 -8.54 -0.34
C ILE A 117 8.38 -8.54 -1.45
N LYS A 118 7.26 -9.24 -1.22
CA LYS A 118 6.09 -9.22 -2.12
C LYS A 118 4.87 -8.60 -1.44
N VAL A 119 4.06 -7.89 -2.21
CA VAL A 119 2.77 -7.32 -1.76
C VAL A 119 1.66 -7.90 -2.62
N VAL A 120 0.74 -8.61 -1.98
CA VAL A 120 -0.36 -9.34 -2.62
C VAL A 120 -1.69 -8.68 -2.27
N GLY A 121 -2.27 -7.97 -3.24
CA GLY A 121 -3.58 -7.34 -3.14
C GLY A 121 -4.71 -8.30 -3.51
N VAL A 122 -5.57 -8.64 -2.55
CA VAL A 122 -6.63 -9.64 -2.73
C VAL A 122 -8.00 -8.99 -2.88
N GLY A 123 -8.68 -9.31 -3.98
CA GLY A 123 -9.99 -8.74 -4.34
C GLY A 123 -9.92 -7.27 -4.73
N GLY A 124 -11.08 -6.61 -4.85
CA GLY A 124 -11.17 -5.23 -5.34
C GLY A 124 -10.43 -4.21 -4.46
N GLY A 125 -10.67 -4.21 -3.14
CA GLY A 125 -10.02 -3.27 -2.22
C GLY A 125 -8.50 -3.48 -2.15
N GLY A 126 -8.04 -4.73 -2.07
CA GLY A 126 -6.60 -5.03 -2.09
C GLY A 126 -5.95 -4.65 -3.42
N SER A 127 -6.64 -4.87 -4.54
CA SER A 127 -6.15 -4.47 -5.87
C SER A 127 -6.02 -2.95 -5.99
N ASN A 128 -6.99 -2.19 -5.48
CA ASN A 128 -6.94 -0.73 -5.48
C ASN A 128 -5.76 -0.21 -4.66
N ALA A 129 -5.55 -0.76 -3.45
CA ALA A 129 -4.42 -0.40 -2.61
C ALA A 129 -3.07 -0.67 -3.31
N VAL A 130 -2.91 -1.84 -3.97
CA VAL A 130 -1.70 -2.16 -4.74
C VAL A 130 -1.51 -1.22 -5.93
N ASN A 131 -2.56 -0.92 -6.68
CA ASN A 131 -2.49 0.03 -7.79
C ASN A 131 -1.99 1.39 -7.31
N ARG A 132 -2.46 1.84 -6.14
CA ARG A 132 -2.02 3.09 -5.52
C ARG A 132 -0.57 3.05 -5.05
N MET A 133 -0.11 1.91 -4.53
CA MET A 133 1.30 1.73 -4.16
C MET A 133 2.22 1.87 -5.39
N ILE A 134 1.82 1.31 -6.54
CA ILE A 134 2.54 1.46 -7.81
C ILE A 134 2.56 2.91 -8.28
N GLU A 135 1.41 3.59 -8.27
CA GLU A 135 1.33 5.01 -8.63
C GLU A 135 2.24 5.89 -7.75
N SER A 136 2.40 5.53 -6.48
CA SER A 136 3.31 6.21 -5.54
C SER A 136 4.79 5.88 -5.72
N SER A 137 5.15 5.04 -6.71
CA SER A 137 6.53 4.65 -7.03
C SER A 137 7.28 4.01 -5.86
N MET A 138 6.61 3.18 -5.06
CA MET A 138 7.23 2.39 -4.00
C MET A 138 8.26 1.42 -4.59
N LYS A 139 9.46 1.36 -3.98
CA LYS A 139 10.62 0.60 -4.47
C LYS A 139 10.91 -0.61 -3.60
N GLY A 140 11.67 -1.56 -4.14
CA GLY A 140 12.17 -2.72 -3.39
C GLY A 140 11.08 -3.75 -3.04
N VAL A 141 9.91 -3.66 -3.66
CA VAL A 141 8.80 -4.60 -3.44
C VAL A 141 8.22 -5.06 -4.77
N GLU A 142 7.83 -6.32 -4.84
CA GLU A 142 7.14 -6.90 -5.98
C GLU A 142 5.62 -6.91 -5.75
N PHE A 143 4.86 -6.35 -6.68
CA PHE A 143 3.41 -6.23 -6.56
C PHE A 143 2.66 -7.35 -7.29
N TRP A 144 1.66 -7.91 -6.63
CA TRP A 144 0.75 -8.93 -7.13
C TRP A 144 -0.70 -8.50 -6.88
N VAL A 145 -1.58 -8.79 -7.83
CA VAL A 145 -3.03 -8.67 -7.65
C VAL A 145 -3.70 -10.00 -7.86
N VAL A 146 -4.55 -10.39 -6.91
CA VAL A 146 -5.24 -11.67 -6.90
C VAL A 146 -6.73 -11.42 -6.87
N ASN A 147 -7.45 -11.83 -7.92
CA ASN A 147 -8.88 -11.56 -8.01
C ASN A 147 -9.65 -12.64 -8.77
N THR A 148 -10.92 -12.79 -8.42
CA THR A 148 -11.91 -13.59 -9.17
C THR A 148 -12.54 -12.81 -10.32
N ASP A 149 -12.44 -11.47 -10.28
CA ASP A 149 -12.97 -10.56 -11.32
C ASP A 149 -11.87 -10.19 -12.32
N VAL A 150 -12.01 -10.70 -13.55
CA VAL A 150 -11.04 -10.49 -14.64
C VAL A 150 -11.06 -9.05 -15.14
N GLN A 151 -12.22 -8.39 -15.13
CA GLN A 151 -12.37 -7.02 -15.63
C GLN A 151 -11.60 -6.05 -14.73
N SER A 152 -11.81 -6.18 -13.41
CA SER A 152 -11.07 -5.39 -12.42
C SER A 152 -9.56 -5.60 -12.52
N MET A 153 -9.13 -6.86 -12.68
CA MET A 153 -7.71 -7.22 -12.77
C MET A 153 -7.05 -6.71 -14.06
N SER A 154 -7.77 -6.69 -15.18
CA SER A 154 -7.26 -6.23 -16.48
C SER A 154 -6.91 -4.75 -16.49
N MET A 155 -7.59 -3.95 -15.65
CA MET A 155 -7.35 -2.50 -15.53
C MET A 155 -6.21 -2.13 -14.59
N SER A 156 -5.68 -3.08 -13.81
CA SER A 156 -4.56 -2.82 -12.90
C SER A 156 -3.28 -2.44 -13.66
N PRO A 157 -2.44 -1.51 -13.16
CA PRO A 157 -1.12 -1.20 -13.71
C PRO A 157 -0.06 -2.28 -13.40
N VAL A 158 -0.37 -3.29 -12.57
CA VAL A 158 0.55 -4.41 -12.26
C VAL A 158 0.95 -5.14 -13.55
N PHE A 159 2.17 -5.67 -13.63
CA PHE A 159 2.59 -6.45 -14.79
C PHE A 159 1.67 -7.66 -15.03
N PRO A 160 1.27 -7.97 -16.28
CA PRO A 160 0.35 -9.07 -16.58
C PRO A 160 0.70 -10.42 -15.94
N GLU A 161 2.00 -10.74 -15.85
CA GLU A 161 2.54 -11.94 -15.20
C GLU A 161 2.26 -12.01 -13.69
N ASN A 162 2.09 -10.87 -13.03
CA ASN A 162 1.82 -10.76 -11.59
C ASN A 162 0.33 -10.56 -11.28
N ARG A 163 -0.54 -10.81 -12.27
CA ARG A 163 -2.00 -10.76 -12.15
C ARG A 163 -2.53 -12.18 -12.06
N LEU A 164 -2.85 -12.61 -10.84
CA LEU A 164 -3.32 -13.97 -10.59
C LEU A 164 -4.85 -14.00 -10.56
N GLN A 165 -5.44 -14.56 -11.61
CA GLN A 165 -6.85 -14.93 -11.57
C GLN A 165 -7.05 -16.18 -10.71
N ILE A 166 -8.02 -16.15 -9.81
CA ILE A 166 -8.42 -17.31 -9.00
C ILE A 166 -9.86 -17.72 -9.24
N GLY A 167 -10.18 -19.00 -9.03
CA GLY A 167 -11.54 -19.53 -9.15
C GLY A 167 -12.12 -19.40 -10.55
N GLN A 168 -11.35 -19.78 -11.57
CA GLN A 168 -11.75 -19.66 -12.97
C GLN A 168 -12.96 -20.56 -13.27
N ASP A 169 -12.96 -21.77 -12.71
CA ASP A 169 -14.05 -22.73 -12.89
C ASP A 169 -15.30 -22.33 -12.10
N LEU A 170 -15.11 -21.78 -10.89
CA LEU A 170 -16.20 -21.38 -10.00
C LEU A 170 -16.91 -20.11 -10.44
N THR A 171 -16.17 -19.08 -10.84
CA THR A 171 -16.71 -17.74 -11.06
C THR A 171 -16.83 -17.36 -12.54
N ARG A 172 -16.13 -18.10 -13.42
CA ARG A 172 -15.98 -17.76 -14.85
C ARG A 172 -15.47 -16.32 -15.07
N GLY A 173 -14.70 -15.80 -14.11
CA GLY A 173 -14.11 -14.46 -14.14
C GLY A 173 -15.06 -13.32 -13.79
N LEU A 174 -16.25 -13.60 -13.26
CA LEU A 174 -17.28 -12.60 -12.93
C LEU A 174 -17.22 -12.08 -11.48
N GLY A 175 -16.30 -12.59 -10.67
CA GLY A 175 -16.19 -12.24 -9.26
C GLY A 175 -16.98 -13.13 -8.30
N ALA A 176 -16.74 -12.95 -7.01
CA ALA A 176 -17.35 -13.75 -5.92
C ALA A 176 -18.74 -13.26 -5.46
N GLY A 177 -19.29 -12.19 -6.04
CA GLY A 177 -20.63 -11.68 -5.72
C GLY A 177 -20.85 -11.28 -4.25
N GLY A 178 -19.79 -10.89 -3.53
CA GLY A 178 -19.87 -10.57 -2.10
C GLY A 178 -20.06 -11.79 -1.18
N ASN A 179 -19.81 -13.00 -1.68
CA ASN A 179 -19.83 -14.23 -0.89
C ASN A 179 -18.39 -14.68 -0.53
N PRO A 180 -17.99 -14.63 0.76
CA PRO A 180 -16.68 -15.10 1.20
C PRO A 180 -16.40 -16.58 0.89
N GLU A 181 -17.39 -17.46 0.93
CA GLU A 181 -17.18 -18.88 0.65
C GLU A 181 -16.72 -19.12 -0.79
N ILE A 182 -17.25 -18.35 -1.74
CA ILE A 182 -16.82 -18.40 -3.14
C ILE A 182 -15.37 -17.92 -3.25
N GLY A 183 -15.02 -16.83 -2.58
CA GLY A 183 -13.63 -16.33 -2.55
C GLY A 183 -12.64 -17.33 -1.94
N MET A 184 -13.05 -18.01 -0.86
CA MET A 184 -12.25 -19.06 -0.22
C MET A 184 -12.05 -20.26 -1.14
N ASN A 185 -13.13 -20.76 -1.75
CA ASN A 185 -13.06 -21.92 -2.64
C ASN A 185 -12.27 -21.60 -3.91
N ALA A 186 -12.40 -20.38 -4.45
CA ALA A 186 -11.59 -19.88 -5.56
C ALA A 186 -10.09 -19.89 -5.22
N ALA A 187 -9.70 -19.43 -4.03
CA ALA A 187 -8.32 -19.46 -3.60
C ALA A 187 -7.81 -20.90 -3.38
N LYS A 188 -8.65 -21.81 -2.85
CA LYS A 188 -8.30 -23.24 -2.69
C LYS A 188 -8.11 -23.95 -4.03
N GLU A 189 -8.98 -23.69 -5.00
CA GLU A 189 -8.87 -24.18 -6.39
C GLU A 189 -7.52 -23.79 -6.98
N SER A 190 -7.10 -22.55 -6.77
CA SER A 190 -5.88 -21.98 -7.34
C SER A 190 -4.65 -22.06 -6.44
N LYS A 191 -4.62 -23.00 -5.47
CA LYS A 191 -3.54 -23.11 -4.45
C LYS A 191 -2.14 -23.19 -5.07
N GLN A 192 -1.97 -24.01 -6.11
CA GLN A 192 -0.65 -24.18 -6.77
C GLN A 192 -0.16 -22.87 -7.39
N ALA A 193 -1.04 -22.12 -8.08
CA ALA A 193 -0.68 -20.84 -8.67
C ALA A 193 -0.37 -19.78 -7.60
N ILE A 194 -1.04 -19.84 -6.44
CA ILE A 194 -0.71 -18.99 -5.29
C ILE A 194 0.67 -19.34 -4.74
N GLU A 195 1.00 -20.63 -4.59
CA GLU A 195 2.32 -21.10 -4.15
C GLU A 195 3.43 -20.57 -5.06
N GLU A 196 3.24 -20.65 -6.38
CA GLU A 196 4.16 -20.12 -7.38
C GLU A 196 4.30 -18.59 -7.29
N ALA A 197 3.19 -17.86 -7.10
CA ALA A 197 3.19 -16.41 -6.98
C ALA A 197 3.98 -15.90 -5.76
N VAL A 198 3.83 -16.56 -4.60
CA VAL A 198 4.54 -16.16 -3.37
C VAL A 198 5.93 -16.77 -3.25
N TYR A 199 6.30 -17.72 -4.13
CA TYR A 199 7.57 -18.42 -4.07
C TYR A 199 8.77 -17.46 -4.10
N GLY A 200 9.79 -17.81 -3.30
CA GLY A 200 11.05 -17.08 -3.21
C GLY A 200 10.98 -15.76 -2.45
N ALA A 201 9.82 -15.40 -1.86
CA ALA A 201 9.71 -14.25 -0.98
C ALA A 201 10.24 -14.58 0.42
N ASP A 202 10.97 -13.66 1.03
CA ASP A 202 11.32 -13.71 2.45
C ASP A 202 10.16 -13.17 3.31
N MET A 203 9.41 -12.22 2.74
CA MET A 203 8.29 -11.54 3.36
C MET A 203 7.15 -11.30 2.37
N VAL A 204 5.91 -11.53 2.82
CA VAL A 204 4.70 -11.25 2.04
C VAL A 204 3.75 -10.37 2.84
N PHE A 205 3.38 -9.24 2.26
CA PHE A 205 2.25 -8.43 2.71
C PHE A 205 0.98 -8.87 1.99
N VAL A 206 -0.03 -9.33 2.73
CA VAL A 206 -1.36 -9.62 2.18
C VAL A 206 -2.29 -8.48 2.52
N THR A 207 -2.76 -7.76 1.50
CA THR A 207 -3.67 -6.61 1.67
C THR A 207 -5.05 -6.87 1.09
N ALA A 208 -6.09 -6.54 1.85
CA ALA A 208 -7.47 -6.76 1.45
C ALA A 208 -8.44 -5.81 2.16
N GLY A 209 -9.51 -5.43 1.45
CA GLY A 209 -10.71 -4.85 2.07
C GLY A 209 -11.66 -5.97 2.52
N MET A 210 -11.90 -6.06 3.82
CA MET A 210 -12.74 -7.10 4.41
C MET A 210 -14.23 -6.74 4.29
N GLY A 211 -15.09 -7.77 4.29
CA GLY A 211 -16.54 -7.61 4.12
C GLY A 211 -17.03 -7.77 2.67
N GLY A 212 -16.12 -7.99 1.72
CA GLY A 212 -16.43 -8.45 0.37
C GLY A 212 -16.44 -9.98 0.26
N GLY A 213 -16.44 -10.51 -0.97
CA GLY A 213 -16.32 -11.94 -1.23
C GLY A 213 -14.87 -12.41 -1.36
N THR A 214 -14.19 -11.92 -2.40
CA THR A 214 -12.84 -12.36 -2.77
C THR A 214 -11.78 -12.04 -1.71
N GLY A 215 -11.73 -10.80 -1.21
CA GLY A 215 -10.77 -10.40 -0.18
C GLY A 215 -10.97 -11.19 1.11
N THR A 216 -12.19 -11.16 1.65
CA THR A 216 -12.57 -11.83 2.90
C THR A 216 -12.28 -13.33 2.90
N GLY A 217 -12.64 -14.03 1.82
CA GLY A 217 -12.46 -15.48 1.73
C GLY A 217 -11.09 -15.92 1.24
N GLY A 218 -10.48 -15.15 0.33
CA GLY A 218 -9.22 -15.50 -0.32
C GLY A 218 -7.98 -15.13 0.49
N ALA A 219 -8.00 -13.99 1.20
CA ALA A 219 -6.83 -13.51 1.94
C ALA A 219 -6.34 -14.51 3.01
N PRO A 220 -7.20 -15.17 3.81
CA PRO A 220 -6.76 -16.21 4.76
C PRO A 220 -6.06 -17.39 4.08
N ILE A 221 -6.56 -17.85 2.92
CA ILE A 221 -5.99 -18.98 2.18
C ILE A 221 -4.61 -18.61 1.62
N ILE A 222 -4.50 -17.44 0.99
CA ILE A 222 -3.23 -16.95 0.42
C ILE A 222 -2.19 -16.77 1.53
N SER A 223 -2.59 -16.18 2.66
CA SER A 223 -1.70 -15.99 3.81
C SER A 223 -1.25 -17.34 4.40
N GLY A 224 -2.17 -18.29 4.53
CA GLY A 224 -1.85 -19.62 5.05
C GLY A 224 -0.88 -20.39 4.16
N VAL A 225 -1.01 -20.24 2.84
CA VAL A 225 -0.05 -20.78 1.86
C VAL A 225 1.33 -20.17 2.08
N ALA A 226 1.45 -18.83 2.09
CA ALA A 226 2.73 -18.14 2.32
C ALA A 226 3.38 -18.55 3.65
N LYS A 227 2.60 -18.56 4.73
CA LYS A 227 3.06 -18.97 6.07
C LYS A 227 3.53 -20.42 6.10
N SER A 228 2.84 -21.34 5.41
CA SER A 228 3.23 -22.75 5.34
C SER A 228 4.55 -22.97 4.60
N LEU A 229 4.94 -22.04 3.72
CA LEU A 229 6.24 -22.03 3.04
C LEU A 229 7.36 -21.39 3.87
N GLY A 230 7.07 -20.96 5.10
CA GLY A 230 8.05 -20.34 6.01
C GLY A 230 8.29 -18.85 5.76
N ILE A 231 7.47 -18.21 4.92
CA ILE A 231 7.56 -16.80 4.56
C ILE A 231 6.97 -15.94 5.69
N LEU A 232 7.66 -14.86 6.09
CA LEU A 232 7.12 -13.93 7.08
C LEU A 232 5.87 -13.26 6.50
N THR A 233 4.70 -13.58 7.04
CA THR A 233 3.42 -13.21 6.45
C THR A 233 2.72 -12.15 7.28
N VAL A 234 2.54 -10.96 6.72
CA VAL A 234 1.89 -9.82 7.39
C VAL A 234 0.57 -9.51 6.68
N GLY A 235 -0.55 -9.66 7.39
CA GLY A 235 -1.85 -9.25 6.92
C GLY A 235 -2.12 -7.78 7.26
N ILE A 236 -2.41 -6.93 6.28
CA ILE A 236 -2.82 -5.54 6.49
C ILE A 236 -4.19 -5.36 5.84
N VAL A 237 -5.24 -5.26 6.65
CA VAL A 237 -6.62 -5.31 6.14
C VAL A 237 -7.48 -4.19 6.69
N THR A 238 -8.47 -3.76 5.91
CA THR A 238 -9.46 -2.77 6.35
C THR A 238 -10.79 -3.41 6.71
N THR A 239 -11.47 -2.91 7.74
CA THR A 239 -12.88 -3.21 8.00
C THR A 239 -13.77 -2.25 7.21
N PRO A 240 -14.97 -2.65 6.77
CA PRO A 240 -15.86 -1.76 6.01
C PRO A 240 -16.30 -0.56 6.87
N PHE A 241 -16.74 0.51 6.20
CA PHE A 241 -17.41 1.61 6.88
C PHE A 241 -18.77 1.15 7.43
N SER A 242 -19.21 1.74 8.54
CA SER A 242 -20.53 1.46 9.13
C SER A 242 -21.69 1.64 8.14
N PHE A 243 -21.58 2.59 7.19
CA PHE A 243 -22.61 2.83 6.17
C PHE A 243 -22.71 1.73 5.10
N GLU A 244 -21.70 0.88 4.93
CA GLU A 244 -21.73 -0.22 3.95
C GLU A 244 -22.64 -1.38 4.40
N GLY A 245 -23.06 -1.35 5.67
CA GLY A 245 -24.09 -2.21 6.23
C GLY A 245 -23.56 -3.37 7.07
N ARG A 246 -24.42 -3.82 7.99
CA ARG A 246 -24.09 -4.85 9.01
C ARG A 246 -23.60 -6.17 8.41
N ARG A 247 -24.13 -6.57 7.26
CA ARG A 247 -23.72 -7.82 6.59
C ARG A 247 -22.23 -7.81 6.26
N ARG A 248 -21.69 -6.70 5.72
CA ARG A 248 -20.25 -6.60 5.43
C ARG A 248 -19.43 -6.62 6.71
N ALA A 249 -19.89 -5.96 7.77
CA ALA A 249 -19.20 -5.95 9.06
C ALA A 249 -19.06 -7.37 9.66
N VAL A 250 -20.14 -8.17 9.63
CA VAL A 250 -20.11 -9.57 10.11
C VAL A 250 -19.15 -10.41 9.26
N GLN A 251 -19.25 -10.32 7.93
CA GLN A 251 -18.35 -11.03 7.02
C GLN A 251 -16.88 -10.63 7.26
N ALA A 252 -16.62 -9.35 7.51
CA ALA A 252 -15.28 -8.86 7.81
C ALA A 252 -14.73 -9.44 9.11
N GLN A 253 -15.53 -9.49 10.18
CA GLN A 253 -15.13 -10.08 11.46
C GLN A 253 -14.78 -11.56 11.33
N GLU A 254 -15.62 -12.33 10.63
CA GLU A 254 -15.36 -13.76 10.37
C GLU A 254 -14.09 -13.96 9.54
N GLY A 255 -13.89 -13.17 8.49
CA GLY A 255 -12.68 -13.23 7.67
C GLY A 255 -11.42 -12.82 8.43
N ILE A 256 -11.50 -11.82 9.30
CA ILE A 256 -10.38 -11.38 10.15
C ILE A 256 -10.01 -12.46 11.16
N ALA A 257 -11.01 -13.12 11.76
CA ALA A 257 -10.77 -14.25 12.66
C ALA A 257 -10.03 -15.38 11.94
N ALA A 258 -10.48 -15.77 10.74
CA ALA A 258 -9.80 -16.77 9.93
C ALA A 258 -8.40 -16.32 9.48
N LEU A 259 -8.21 -15.05 9.13
CA LEU A 259 -6.92 -14.51 8.72
C LEU A 259 -5.89 -14.54 9.85
N ARG A 260 -6.31 -14.27 11.08
CA ARG A 260 -5.43 -14.22 12.27
C ARG A 260 -4.62 -15.51 12.46
N ASP A 261 -5.22 -16.66 12.22
CA ASP A 261 -4.53 -17.96 12.36
C ASP A 261 -3.53 -18.23 11.23
N ASN A 262 -3.66 -17.52 10.11
CA ASN A 262 -2.92 -17.74 8.87
C ASN A 262 -1.84 -16.68 8.60
N VAL A 263 -1.60 -15.75 9.52
CA VAL A 263 -0.54 -14.73 9.42
C VAL A 263 0.39 -14.77 10.63
N ASP A 264 1.56 -14.17 10.52
CA ASP A 264 2.46 -13.93 11.65
C ASP A 264 2.06 -12.67 12.41
N THR A 265 1.75 -11.60 11.66
CA THR A 265 1.26 -10.33 12.18
C THR A 265 0.01 -9.89 11.42
N LEU A 266 -1.00 -9.40 12.14
CA LEU A 266 -2.24 -8.87 11.59
C LEU A 266 -2.46 -7.42 12.02
N ILE A 267 -2.49 -6.51 11.05
CA ILE A 267 -2.83 -5.10 11.22
C ILE A 267 -4.25 -4.90 10.67
N VAL A 268 -5.17 -4.50 11.55
CA VAL A 268 -6.56 -4.23 11.19
C VAL A 268 -6.80 -2.73 11.26
N ILE A 269 -7.17 -2.13 10.13
CA ILE A 269 -7.46 -0.71 9.99
C ILE A 269 -8.98 -0.53 9.97
N PRO A 270 -9.58 0.10 10.98
CA PRO A 270 -11.02 0.33 10.96
C PRO A 270 -11.34 1.55 10.11
N ASN A 271 -12.04 1.36 8.97
CA ASN A 271 -12.37 2.50 8.09
C ASN A 271 -13.19 3.58 8.79
N ASP A 272 -14.00 3.23 9.79
CA ASP A 272 -14.73 4.22 10.59
C ASP A 272 -13.81 5.18 11.36
N ARG A 273 -12.57 4.78 11.69
CA ARG A 273 -11.59 5.70 12.30
C ARG A 273 -11.13 6.76 11.32
N LEU A 274 -11.14 6.47 10.03
CA LEU A 274 -10.79 7.43 8.98
C LEU A 274 -11.81 8.57 8.89
N LEU A 275 -13.06 8.32 9.27
CA LEU A 275 -14.11 9.35 9.33
C LEU A 275 -13.80 10.45 10.36
N THR A 276 -13.00 10.14 11.39
CA THR A 276 -12.60 11.14 12.40
C THR A 276 -11.55 12.12 11.86
N ALA A 277 -10.86 11.74 10.78
CA ALA A 277 -9.77 12.53 10.19
C ALA A 277 -10.23 13.38 8.98
N VAL A 278 -11.49 13.25 8.54
CA VAL A 278 -12.01 13.94 7.34
C VAL A 278 -13.13 14.91 7.67
N SER A 279 -13.34 15.89 6.78
CA SER A 279 -14.44 16.86 6.90
C SER A 279 -15.79 16.20 6.58
N GLN A 280 -16.88 16.74 7.13
CA GLN A 280 -18.24 16.34 6.75
C GLN A 280 -18.56 16.57 5.27
N THR A 281 -17.78 17.40 4.57
CA THR A 281 -17.93 17.69 3.14
C THR A 281 -17.11 16.75 2.24
N THR A 282 -16.34 15.83 2.81
CA THR A 282 -15.46 14.93 2.05
C THR A 282 -16.29 13.95 1.22
N PRO A 283 -16.08 13.88 -0.12
CA PRO A 283 -16.75 12.90 -0.97
C PRO A 283 -16.41 11.46 -0.61
N VAL A 284 -17.35 10.55 -0.85
CA VAL A 284 -17.18 9.10 -0.59
C VAL A 284 -15.96 8.52 -1.31
N THR A 285 -15.68 8.97 -2.54
CA THR A 285 -14.49 8.53 -3.30
C THR A 285 -13.20 8.89 -2.60
N GLU A 286 -13.14 10.06 -1.94
CA GLU A 286 -11.98 10.50 -1.19
C GLU A 286 -11.82 9.69 0.12
N ALA A 287 -12.92 9.29 0.75
CA ALA A 287 -12.88 8.42 1.92
C ALA A 287 -12.31 7.02 1.62
N PHE A 288 -12.65 6.42 0.47
CA PHE A 288 -12.04 5.16 0.04
C PHE A 288 -10.57 5.33 -0.33
N ASN A 289 -10.22 6.43 -1.00
CA ASN A 289 -8.82 6.74 -1.30
C ASN A 289 -7.98 6.90 -0.03
N LEU A 290 -8.57 7.44 1.06
CA LEU A 290 -7.91 7.51 2.34
C LEU A 290 -7.63 6.12 2.93
N ALA A 291 -8.59 5.19 2.82
CA ALA A 291 -8.37 3.81 3.27
C ALA A 291 -7.24 3.12 2.49
N ASP A 292 -7.22 3.30 1.16
CA ASP A 292 -6.16 2.79 0.31
C ASP A 292 -4.80 3.44 0.65
N ASP A 293 -4.80 4.73 0.99
CA ASP A 293 -3.58 5.43 1.41
C ASP A 293 -3.04 4.92 2.75
N ILE A 294 -3.89 4.59 3.72
CA ILE A 294 -3.44 3.96 4.97
C ILE A 294 -2.86 2.57 4.71
N LEU A 295 -3.47 1.76 3.82
CA LEU A 295 -2.89 0.48 3.42
C LEU A 295 -1.50 0.66 2.79
N ARG A 296 -1.35 1.65 1.90
CA ARG A 296 -0.07 2.03 1.30
C ARG A 296 0.94 2.45 2.36
N GLN A 297 0.57 3.33 3.29
CA GLN A 297 1.44 3.80 4.38
C GLN A 297 1.88 2.64 5.28
N GLY A 298 0.99 1.67 5.52
CA GLY A 298 1.32 0.53 6.35
C GLY A 298 2.32 -0.44 5.73
N VAL A 299 2.17 -0.74 4.44
CA VAL A 299 3.19 -1.50 3.70
C VAL A 299 4.50 -0.71 3.65
N ARG A 300 4.43 0.57 3.26
CA ARG A 300 5.60 1.46 3.14
C ARG A 300 6.40 1.55 4.44
N GLY A 301 5.70 1.71 5.56
CA GLY A 301 6.31 1.92 6.87
C GLY A 301 7.19 0.76 7.31
N ILE A 302 6.88 -0.47 6.90
CA ILE A 302 7.69 -1.66 7.19
C ILE A 302 8.70 -1.91 6.08
N SER A 303 8.27 -1.83 4.82
CA SER A 303 9.14 -2.13 3.67
C SER A 303 10.32 -1.18 3.61
N ASP A 304 10.10 0.13 3.84
CA ASP A 304 11.15 1.14 3.71
C ASP A 304 12.28 0.93 4.73
N ILE A 305 11.97 0.40 5.92
CA ILE A 305 12.98 0.09 6.95
C ILE A 305 13.96 -1.00 6.45
N ILE A 306 13.48 -1.91 5.59
CA ILE A 306 14.23 -3.09 5.13
C ILE A 306 14.90 -2.80 3.77
N THR A 307 14.19 -2.17 2.85
CA THR A 307 14.59 -2.08 1.43
C THR A 307 15.25 -0.77 1.08
N VAL A 308 14.97 0.32 1.80
CA VAL A 308 15.55 1.63 1.51
C VAL A 308 16.79 1.80 2.38
N PRO A 309 17.98 1.99 1.78
CA PRO A 309 19.17 2.35 2.55
C PRO A 309 18.92 3.67 3.30
N GLY A 310 18.77 3.55 4.62
CA GLY A 310 18.61 4.63 5.57
C GLY A 310 19.92 5.05 6.22
N LEU A 311 19.81 6.03 7.14
CA LEU A 311 20.91 6.41 8.04
C LEU A 311 21.17 5.31 9.09
N VAL A 312 20.10 4.63 9.49
CA VAL A 312 20.13 3.48 10.39
C VAL A 312 19.36 2.38 9.69
N ASN A 313 20.10 1.44 9.09
CA ASN A 313 19.51 0.25 8.49
C ASN A 313 19.22 -0.77 9.57
N VAL A 314 18.01 -1.29 9.56
CA VAL A 314 17.60 -2.44 10.35
C VAL A 314 17.73 -3.66 9.46
N ASP A 315 18.21 -4.79 10.00
CA ASP A 315 18.26 -6.02 9.22
C ASP A 315 16.89 -6.73 9.19
N PHE A 316 16.71 -7.64 8.23
CA PHE A 316 15.47 -8.40 8.13
C PHE A 316 15.24 -9.31 9.35
N ALA A 317 16.31 -9.76 10.01
CA ALA A 317 16.23 -10.68 11.14
C ALA A 317 15.62 -10.00 12.37
N ASP A 318 15.95 -8.73 12.61
CA ASP A 318 15.39 -7.88 13.65
C ASP A 318 13.89 -7.72 13.42
N VAL A 319 13.47 -7.30 12.21
CA VAL A 319 12.04 -7.15 11.89
C VAL A 319 11.31 -8.48 12.05
N ARG A 320 11.90 -9.58 11.58
CA ARG A 320 11.35 -10.92 11.74
C ARG A 320 11.22 -11.32 13.22
N ALA A 321 12.17 -10.95 14.07
CA ALA A 321 12.13 -11.28 15.50
C ALA A 321 10.96 -10.62 16.24
N ILE A 322 10.54 -9.43 15.82
CA ILE A 322 9.35 -8.75 16.39
C ILE A 322 8.05 -9.22 15.73
N MET A 323 8.03 -9.35 14.41
CA MET A 323 6.79 -9.58 13.66
C MET A 323 6.40 -11.06 13.50
N ALA A 324 7.33 -12.00 13.71
CA ALA A 324 7.01 -13.43 13.65
C ALA A 324 6.09 -13.83 14.81
N ASN A 325 4.91 -14.38 14.49
CA ASN A 325 3.88 -14.76 15.45
C ASN A 325 3.47 -13.67 16.46
N ALA A 326 3.61 -12.39 16.09
CA ALA A 326 3.24 -11.27 16.94
C ALA A 326 1.71 -11.14 17.14
N GLY A 327 0.93 -11.76 16.25
CA GLY A 327 -0.53 -11.74 16.29
C GLY A 327 -1.09 -10.37 15.92
N SER A 328 -2.08 -9.89 16.68
CA SER A 328 -2.70 -8.60 16.40
C SER A 328 -1.76 -7.44 16.71
N SER A 329 -1.70 -6.50 15.78
CA SER A 329 -0.83 -5.34 15.83
C SER A 329 -1.59 -4.08 15.44
N LEU A 330 -1.10 -2.93 15.89
CA LEU A 330 -1.67 -1.62 15.65
C LEU A 330 -0.65 -0.71 14.97
N MET A 331 -1.16 0.25 14.21
CA MET A 331 -0.33 1.17 13.43
C MET A 331 -0.72 2.60 13.76
N GLY A 332 0.29 3.46 13.95
CA GLY A 332 0.12 4.90 14.07
C GLY A 332 0.99 5.61 13.05
N ILE A 333 0.44 6.63 12.40
CA ILE A 333 1.20 7.51 11.50
C ILE A 333 1.07 8.94 12.00
N GLY A 334 2.19 9.64 12.06
CA GLY A 334 2.25 11.04 12.44
C GLY A 334 3.15 11.82 11.49
N ILE A 335 2.66 12.98 11.06
CA ILE A 335 3.39 13.89 10.18
C ILE A 335 3.41 15.26 10.83
N ALA A 336 4.54 15.96 10.78
CA ALA A 336 4.64 17.33 11.25
C ALA A 336 5.73 18.12 10.51
N THR A 337 5.67 19.44 10.64
CA THR A 337 6.60 20.42 10.05
C THR A 337 6.98 21.47 11.10
N GLY A 338 7.99 22.28 10.81
CA GLY A 338 8.47 23.33 11.72
C GLY A 338 9.58 22.88 12.67
N LYS A 339 9.85 23.67 13.72
CA LYS A 339 11.05 23.51 14.57
C LYS A 339 11.04 22.26 15.46
N ALA A 340 9.87 21.82 15.88
CA ALA A 340 9.69 20.63 16.73
C ALA A 340 9.09 19.45 15.94
N ARG A 341 9.22 19.45 14.60
CA ARG A 341 8.54 18.52 13.71
C ARG A 341 8.73 17.05 14.07
N ALA A 342 9.92 16.61 14.48
CA ALA A 342 10.13 15.21 14.82
C ALA A 342 9.40 14.79 16.10
N ARG A 343 9.46 15.64 17.13
CA ARG A 343 8.74 15.45 18.39
C ARG A 343 7.23 15.45 18.17
N ASP A 344 6.74 16.42 17.40
CA ASP A 344 5.31 16.57 17.10
C ASP A 344 4.81 15.43 16.20
N ALA A 345 5.61 14.95 15.24
CA ALA A 345 5.30 13.78 14.44
C ALA A 345 5.20 12.51 15.31
N ALA A 346 6.08 12.34 16.29
CA ALA A 346 6.03 11.21 17.22
C ALA A 346 4.73 11.25 18.04
N LEU A 347 4.39 12.42 18.62
CA LEU A 347 3.14 12.61 19.36
C LEU A 347 1.92 12.33 18.48
N ASN A 348 1.89 12.83 17.25
CA ASN A 348 0.81 12.59 16.30
C ASN A 348 0.68 11.10 15.95
N ALA A 349 1.80 10.37 15.82
CA ALA A 349 1.79 8.95 15.54
C ALA A 349 1.18 8.16 16.71
N ILE A 350 1.56 8.49 17.95
CA ILE A 350 1.04 7.87 19.17
C ILE A 350 -0.45 8.18 19.38
N GLN A 351 -0.86 9.41 19.08
CA GLN A 351 -2.24 9.88 19.20
C GLN A 351 -3.09 9.54 17.96
N SER A 352 -2.56 8.74 17.04
CA SER A 352 -3.26 8.39 15.81
C SER A 352 -4.57 7.66 16.12
N PRO A 353 -5.69 8.00 15.43
CA PRO A 353 -6.96 7.28 15.57
C PRO A 353 -6.90 5.78 15.24
N LEU A 354 -5.80 5.35 14.64
CA LEU A 354 -5.51 3.96 14.27
C LEU A 354 -4.87 3.15 15.42
N LEU A 355 -4.39 3.81 16.49
CA LEU A 355 -3.89 3.19 17.73
C LEU A 355 -5.00 3.21 18.81
N ASP A 356 -5.96 2.30 18.71
CA ASP A 356 -7.13 2.27 19.62
C ASP A 356 -6.77 1.83 21.05
N ILE A 357 -5.76 0.98 21.17
CA ILE A 357 -5.21 0.51 22.43
C ILE A 357 -3.83 1.16 22.54
N GLY A 358 -3.65 2.02 23.54
CA GLY A 358 -2.39 2.72 23.75
C GLY A 358 -1.17 1.78 23.72
N ILE A 359 -0.03 2.34 23.33
CA ILE A 359 1.21 1.58 23.03
C ILE A 359 1.92 1.07 24.29
N GLU A 360 1.44 1.45 25.49
CA GLU A 360 2.07 1.13 26.78
C GLU A 360 2.12 -0.39 27.04
N ARG A 361 1.27 -1.16 26.36
CA ARG A 361 1.14 -2.62 26.53
C ARG A 361 1.80 -3.45 25.42
N ALA A 362 2.40 -2.80 24.43
CA ALA A 362 3.07 -3.49 23.34
C ALA A 362 4.39 -4.10 23.82
N THR A 363 4.63 -5.38 23.49
CA THR A 363 5.90 -6.05 23.85
C THR A 363 6.95 -5.92 22.75
N GLY A 364 6.55 -5.51 21.55
CA GLY A 364 7.43 -5.30 20.42
C GLY A 364 6.98 -4.09 19.61
N ILE A 365 7.91 -3.20 19.29
CA ILE A 365 7.62 -1.95 18.59
C ILE A 365 8.61 -1.78 17.45
N VAL A 366 8.07 -1.54 16.26
CA VAL A 366 8.85 -1.16 15.07
C VAL A 366 8.44 0.26 14.72
N TRP A 367 9.40 1.18 14.61
CA TRP A 367 9.11 2.52 14.15
C TRP A 367 10.14 3.03 13.15
N ASN A 368 9.65 3.81 12.19
CA ASN A 368 10.44 4.44 11.16
C ASN A 368 10.28 5.95 11.26
N ILE A 369 11.38 6.68 11.09
CA ILE A 369 11.37 8.12 10.84
C ILE A 369 11.82 8.40 9.42
N THR A 370 10.99 9.09 8.65
CA THR A 370 11.31 9.55 7.30
C THR A 370 11.35 11.08 7.28
N GLY A 371 12.45 11.65 6.82
CA GLY A 371 12.61 13.10 6.66
C GLY A 371 13.47 13.46 5.46
N GLY A 372 13.54 14.75 5.14
CA GLY A 372 14.47 15.25 4.11
C GLY A 372 15.93 15.13 4.51
N SER A 373 16.83 15.54 3.61
CA SER A 373 18.28 15.62 3.88
C SER A 373 18.63 16.60 5.02
N ASP A 374 17.65 17.38 5.48
CA ASP A 374 17.69 18.29 6.61
C ASP A 374 17.31 17.62 7.95
N LEU A 375 17.02 16.32 7.98
CA LEU A 375 16.76 15.57 9.21
C LEU A 375 18.02 15.47 10.07
N THR A 376 17.94 15.92 11.31
CA THR A 376 19.08 15.96 12.23
C THR A 376 19.03 14.85 13.30
N LEU A 377 20.18 14.49 13.85
CA LEU A 377 20.27 13.54 14.96
C LEU A 377 19.49 14.00 16.21
N PHE A 378 19.46 15.31 16.49
CA PHE A 378 18.70 15.86 17.62
C PHE A 378 17.20 15.68 17.44
N GLU A 379 16.70 15.82 16.22
CA GLU A 379 15.30 15.57 15.89
C GLU A 379 14.94 14.10 16.06
N VAL A 380 15.80 13.20 15.57
CA VAL A 380 15.65 11.75 15.76
C VAL A 380 15.61 11.39 17.25
N ASN A 381 16.53 11.92 18.05
CA ASN A 381 16.58 11.66 19.49
C ASN A 381 15.33 12.19 20.20
N ALA A 382 14.86 13.40 19.85
CA ALA A 382 13.64 13.97 20.44
C ALA A 382 12.38 13.16 20.11
N ALA A 383 12.30 12.55 18.92
CA ALA A 383 11.23 11.62 18.58
C ALA A 383 11.33 10.30 19.38
N ALA A 384 12.55 9.75 19.50
CA ALA A 384 12.81 8.52 20.24
C ALA A 384 12.44 8.66 21.72
N GLU A 385 12.82 9.77 22.38
CA GLU A 385 12.47 10.05 23.78
C GLU A 385 10.95 9.99 24.00
N VAL A 386 10.16 10.63 23.13
CA VAL A 386 8.68 10.62 23.24
C VAL A 386 8.11 9.21 23.12
N ILE A 387 8.63 8.40 22.20
CA ILE A 387 8.16 7.02 22.01
C ILE A 387 8.59 6.17 23.22
N TYR A 388 9.84 6.30 23.67
CA TYR A 388 10.41 5.45 24.71
C TYR A 388 9.82 5.73 26.10
N ASP A 389 9.38 6.96 26.36
CA ASP A 389 8.73 7.33 27.62
C ASP A 389 7.34 6.70 27.80
N LEU A 390 6.69 6.27 26.72
CA LEU A 390 5.31 5.76 26.74
C LEU A 390 5.20 4.24 26.59
N VAL A 391 6.30 3.57 26.26
CA VAL A 391 6.30 2.13 25.98
C VAL A 391 6.78 1.36 27.20
N ASP A 392 6.44 0.08 27.27
CA ASP A 392 6.93 -0.78 28.35
C ASP A 392 8.48 -0.84 28.29
N PRO A 393 9.21 -0.61 29.40
CA PRO A 393 10.68 -0.66 29.41
C PRO A 393 11.27 -2.02 29.02
N THR A 394 10.47 -3.08 29.03
CA THR A 394 10.85 -4.43 28.61
C THR A 394 10.49 -4.73 27.15
N ALA A 395 9.83 -3.80 26.46
CA ALA A 395 9.47 -3.96 25.05
C ALA A 395 10.74 -4.02 24.18
N ASN A 396 10.72 -4.89 23.17
CA ASN A 396 11.74 -4.89 22.14
C ASN A 396 11.46 -3.76 21.14
N LEU A 397 12.43 -2.88 20.90
CA LEU A 397 12.26 -1.69 20.05
C LEU A 397 13.22 -1.74 18.86
N ILE A 398 12.64 -1.59 17.68
CA ILE A 398 13.37 -1.48 16.40
C ILE A 398 13.13 -0.09 15.84
N PHE A 399 14.23 0.56 15.46
CA PHE A 399 14.26 1.92 14.94
C PHE A 399 14.91 1.94 13.55
N GLY A 400 14.18 2.45 12.56
CA GLY A 400 14.69 2.79 11.23
C GLY A 400 14.68 4.30 10.97
N ALA A 401 15.65 4.79 10.20
CA ALA A 401 15.70 6.18 9.76
C ALA A 401 15.98 6.30 8.27
N VAL A 402 15.04 6.85 7.51
CA VAL A 402 15.09 6.96 6.05
C VAL A 402 15.15 8.42 5.61
N ILE A 403 16.03 8.71 4.64
CA ILE A 403 16.11 10.03 4.02
C ILE A 403 15.34 10.02 2.70
N ASP A 404 14.27 10.80 2.65
CA ASP A 404 13.47 11.06 1.45
C ASP A 404 13.58 12.55 1.08
N PRO A 405 14.35 12.91 0.03
CA PRO A 405 14.53 14.31 -0.37
C PRO A 405 13.21 15.05 -0.69
N SER A 406 12.12 14.33 -0.99
CA SER A 406 10.81 14.94 -1.22
C SER A 406 10.16 15.50 0.05
N LEU A 407 10.63 15.10 1.24
CA LEU A 407 10.11 15.51 2.54
C LEU A 407 10.91 16.65 3.20
N SER A 408 11.63 17.47 2.42
CA SER A 408 12.36 18.62 2.97
C SER A 408 11.43 19.53 3.81
N GLY A 409 11.83 19.84 5.05
CA GLY A 409 11.01 20.62 5.98
C GLY A 409 9.87 19.84 6.67
N GLN A 410 9.71 18.55 6.40
CA GLN A 410 8.70 17.66 6.98
C GLN A 410 9.34 16.41 7.58
N VAL A 411 8.70 15.88 8.63
CA VAL A 411 9.03 14.57 9.20
C VAL A 411 7.76 13.73 9.26
N SER A 412 7.87 12.48 8.84
CA SER A 412 6.85 11.45 8.95
C SER A 412 7.37 10.33 9.84
N ILE A 413 6.57 9.91 10.81
CA ILE A 413 6.86 8.75 11.67
C ILE A 413 5.75 7.73 11.49
N THR A 414 6.16 6.48 11.24
CA THR A 414 5.26 5.32 11.25
C THR A 414 5.64 4.44 12.41
N LEU A 415 4.68 4.11 13.26
CA LEU A 415 4.81 3.31 14.47
C LEU A 415 3.96 2.06 14.34
N ILE A 416 4.52 0.90 14.65
CA ILE A 416 3.85 -0.40 14.61
C ILE A 416 4.07 -1.07 15.94
N ALA A 417 2.99 -1.24 16.67
CA ALA A 417 2.97 -1.86 17.98
C ALA A 417 2.44 -3.29 17.85
N THR A 418 3.16 -4.24 18.44
CA THR A 418 2.89 -5.68 18.33
C THR A 418 2.90 -6.34 19.71
N GLY A 419 2.41 -7.57 19.79
CA GLY A 419 2.49 -8.37 21.01
C GLY A 419 1.55 -7.89 22.14
N PHE A 420 0.43 -7.29 21.78
CA PHE A 420 -0.62 -6.97 22.75
C PHE A 420 -1.12 -8.27 23.40
N LYS A 421 -0.90 -8.41 24.71
CA LYS A 421 -1.43 -9.56 25.48
C LYS A 421 -2.94 -9.61 25.29
N ARG A 422 -3.42 -10.78 24.82
CA ARG A 422 -4.84 -11.10 24.62
C ARG A 422 -5.62 -10.66 25.86
N GLN A 423 -6.46 -9.64 25.74
CA GLN A 423 -7.63 -9.60 26.60
C GLN A 423 -8.40 -10.87 26.26
N GLU A 424 -8.48 -11.79 27.22
CA GLU A 424 -9.54 -12.77 27.21
C GLU A 424 -10.84 -12.01 26.93
N GLU A 425 -11.53 -12.38 25.86
CA GLU A 425 -12.87 -11.93 25.53
C GLU A 425 -13.80 -12.36 26.68
N ASN A 426 -13.80 -11.58 27.76
CA ASN A 426 -14.63 -11.78 28.93
C ASN A 426 -15.54 -10.55 29.09
N GLU A 427 -16.31 -10.26 28.05
CA GLU A 427 -17.60 -9.58 28.17
C GLU A 427 -18.71 -10.39 27.48
N GLY A 428 -18.70 -11.71 27.71
CA GLY A 428 -19.95 -12.45 27.82
C GLY A 428 -20.61 -12.10 29.15
N ARG A 429 -21.26 -10.92 29.27
CA ARG A 429 -22.20 -10.72 30.38
C ARG A 429 -23.34 -11.72 30.19
N PRO A 430 -23.56 -12.69 31.10
CA PRO A 430 -24.79 -13.46 31.04
C PRO A 430 -25.93 -12.49 31.33
N PHE A 431 -26.80 -12.30 30.34
CA PHE A 431 -28.08 -11.63 30.54
C PHE A 431 -28.89 -12.51 31.50
N GLN A 432 -28.79 -12.24 32.81
CA GLN A 432 -29.66 -12.85 33.80
C GLN A 432 -31.09 -12.39 33.50
N LEU A 433 -31.84 -13.23 32.78
CA LEU A 433 -33.29 -13.20 32.77
C LEU A 433 -33.77 -13.36 34.22
N GLN A 434 -34.09 -12.24 34.87
CA GLN A 434 -34.91 -12.25 36.08
C GLN A 434 -36.28 -12.82 35.71
N SER A 435 -36.47 -14.09 36.03
CA SER A 435 -37.79 -14.71 36.11
C SER A 435 -38.61 -13.97 37.16
N LYS A 436 -39.47 -13.04 36.73
CA LYS A 436 -40.58 -12.57 37.56
C LYS A 436 -41.57 -13.72 37.68
N SER A 437 -41.44 -14.47 38.77
CA SER A 437 -42.47 -15.34 39.31
C SER A 437 -43.75 -14.52 39.49
N ARG A 438 -44.81 -14.91 38.77
CA ARG A 438 -46.20 -14.59 39.11
C ARG A 438 -46.42 -15.01 40.57
N GLN A 439 -46.75 -14.04 41.44
CA GLN A 439 -47.56 -14.33 42.61
C GLN A 439 -48.96 -13.79 42.36
N VAL A 440 -49.88 -14.75 42.42
CA VAL A 440 -51.32 -14.62 42.53
C VAL A 440 -51.62 -14.13 43.94
N SER A 441 -52.36 -13.03 44.07
CA SER A 441 -53.42 -12.78 45.07
C SER A 441 -54.14 -11.49 44.71
#